data_AF-A0A7C7Y8X3-F1
#
_entry.id   AF-A0A7C7Y8X3-F1
#
_cell.length_a   1.000
_cell.length_b   1.000
_cell.length_c   1.000
_cell.angle_alpha   90.00
_cell.angle_beta   90.00
_cell.angle_gamma   90.00
#
_symmetry.space_group_name_H-M   'P 1'
#
loop_
_entity.id
_entity.type
_entity.pdbx_description
1 polymer ?
#
loop_
_entity_poly.entity_id
_entity_poly.type
_entity_poly.pdbx_seq_one_letter_code
_entity_poly.pdbx_strand_id
1 'polypeptide(L)'
;MINTLETIFPREANNDYQGSPIAFYGFLPIVAMQAFSACVHYFTYDSGKIQIAGMIPFEGTPDPSGLIFALGANAGAWELIILAIYGIVLWRYRNLIPLVFALAIAKSLLDFGNTFLHPIDPAYFEHTPPALIVRLPRLGFEVLMLFLAVRQPTKSPAPAAVLPDHGH
;
A
#
# COMPACT_ATOMS: atom_id res chain seq x y z
N MET A 1 -11.26 -24.00 10.64
CA MET A 1 -10.37 -23.20 9.77
C MET A 1 -11.10 -21.93 9.39
N ILE A 2 -10.49 -20.76 9.58
CA ILE A 2 -11.05 -19.50 9.06
C ILE A 2 -10.88 -19.51 7.54
N ASN A 3 -11.93 -19.17 6.79
CA ASN A 3 -11.88 -19.05 5.34
C ASN A 3 -10.96 -17.88 4.94
N THR A 4 -10.18 -18.02 3.86
CA THR A 4 -9.37 -16.94 3.27
C THR A 4 -10.18 -15.66 3.09
N LEU A 5 -11.44 -15.79 2.64
CA LEU A 5 -12.32 -14.64 2.45
C LEU A 5 -12.64 -13.91 3.76
N GLU A 6 -12.86 -14.64 4.86
CA GLU A 6 -13.10 -14.07 6.19
C GLU A 6 -11.82 -13.45 6.80
N THR A 7 -10.65 -13.83 6.29
CA THR A 7 -9.37 -13.18 6.67
C THR A 7 -9.14 -11.88 5.91
N ILE A 8 -9.53 -11.82 4.64
CA ILE A 8 -9.44 -10.60 3.82
C ILE A 8 -10.57 -9.61 4.15
N PHE A 9 -11.78 -10.11 4.39
CA PHE A 9 -12.96 -9.33 4.74
C PHE A 9 -13.51 -9.81 6.10
N PRO A 10 -12.84 -9.45 7.21
CA PRO A 10 -13.31 -9.84 8.53
C PRO A 10 -14.64 -9.16 8.85
N ARG A 11 -15.51 -9.86 9.57
CA ARG A 11 -16.81 -9.33 10.01
C ARG A 11 -16.69 -8.17 10.98
N GLU A 12 -15.63 -8.15 11.76
CA GLU A 12 -15.38 -7.14 12.79
C GLU A 12 -13.97 -6.58 12.66
N ALA A 13 -13.83 -5.26 12.71
CA ALA A 13 -12.52 -4.60 12.78
C ALA A 13 -12.00 -4.66 14.22
N ASN A 14 -10.86 -5.32 14.42
CA ASN A 14 -10.24 -5.49 15.74
C ASN A 14 -8.71 -5.52 15.64
N ASN A 15 -8.03 -5.57 16.79
CA ASN A 15 -6.57 -5.51 16.81
C ASN A 15 -5.90 -6.89 16.83
N ASP A 16 -6.67 -7.98 16.67
CA ASP A 16 -6.20 -9.35 16.76
C ASP A 16 -5.79 -9.88 15.38
N TYR A 17 -4.55 -9.59 14.99
CA TYR A 17 -3.98 -10.05 13.73
C TYR A 17 -3.44 -11.48 13.85
N GLN A 18 -4.05 -12.42 13.12
CA GLN A 18 -3.72 -13.84 13.13
C GLN A 18 -2.87 -14.30 11.92
N GLY A 19 -2.47 -13.37 11.05
CA GLY A 19 -1.64 -13.65 9.88
C GLY A 19 -0.14 -13.76 10.21
N SER A 20 0.68 -14.00 9.19
CA SER A 20 2.14 -14.07 9.36
C SER A 20 2.74 -12.75 9.88
N PRO A 21 3.62 -12.77 10.89
CA PRO A 21 4.36 -11.59 11.32
C PRO A 21 5.15 -10.91 10.20
N ILE A 22 5.62 -11.69 9.21
CA ILE A 22 6.34 -11.15 8.04
C ILE A 22 5.43 -10.19 7.26
N ALA A 23 4.16 -10.54 7.07
CA ALA A 23 3.21 -9.69 6.37
C ALA A 23 2.86 -8.43 7.17
N PHE A 24 2.80 -8.52 8.51
CA PHE A 24 2.66 -7.34 9.37
C PHE A 24 3.84 -6.37 9.18
N TYR A 25 5.08 -6.86 9.29
CA TYR A 25 6.26 -6.01 9.10
C TYR A 25 6.42 -5.53 7.65
N GLY A 26 5.99 -6.35 6.68
CA GLY A 26 5.92 -5.98 5.27
C GLY A 26 4.91 -4.87 4.96
N PHE A 27 3.96 -4.60 5.86
CA PHE A 27 3.07 -3.46 5.71
C PHE A 27 3.78 -2.13 6.00
N LEU A 28 4.75 -2.09 6.93
CA LEU A 28 5.49 -0.87 7.28
C LEU A 28 6.18 -0.17 6.10
N PRO A 29 6.92 -0.86 5.20
CA PRO A 29 7.51 -0.20 4.04
C PRO A 29 6.45 0.34 3.06
N ILE A 30 5.28 -0.30 2.93
CA ILE A 30 4.16 0.24 2.14
C ILE A 30 3.66 1.56 2.74
N VAL A 31 3.50 1.60 4.06
CA VAL A 31 3.11 2.84 4.76
C VAL A 31 4.17 3.93 4.60
N ALA A 32 5.46 3.58 4.69
CA ALA A 32 6.55 4.53 4.50
C ALA A 32 6.60 5.09 3.07
N MET A 33 6.45 4.25 2.05
CA MET A 33 6.35 4.68 0.66
C MET A 33 5.11 5.55 0.42
N GLN A 34 3.96 5.18 0.99
CA GLN A 34 2.75 5.98 0.91
C GLN A 34 2.92 7.34 1.57
N ALA A 35 3.61 7.41 2.72
CA ALA A 35 3.92 8.66 3.41
C ALA A 35 4.83 9.55 2.57
N PHE A 36 5.90 8.99 2.01
CA PHE A 36 6.79 9.72 1.11
C PHE A 36 6.03 10.30 -0.10
N SER A 37 5.26 9.45 -0.80
CA SER A 37 4.46 9.88 -1.97
C SER A 37 3.45 10.96 -1.59
N ALA A 38 2.69 10.76 -0.52
CA ALA A 38 1.67 11.70 -0.08
C ALA A 38 2.26 13.08 0.25
N CYS A 39 3.38 13.08 0.98
CA CYS A 39 4.05 14.33 1.33
C CYS A 39 4.64 15.04 0.10
N VAL A 40 5.27 14.29 -0.81
CA VAL A 40 5.82 14.84 -2.05
C VAL A 40 4.69 15.44 -2.89
N HIS A 41 3.66 14.66 -3.21
CA HIS A 41 2.59 15.11 -4.10
C HIS A 41 1.78 16.27 -3.52
N TYR A 42 1.63 16.37 -2.19
CA TYR A 42 0.81 17.42 -1.58
C TYR A 42 1.58 18.68 -1.18
N PHE A 43 2.79 18.55 -0.61
CA PHE A 43 3.48 19.68 0.02
C PHE A 43 4.56 20.33 -0.86
N THR A 44 5.01 19.67 -1.93
CA THR A 44 6.00 20.28 -2.84
C THR A 44 5.33 21.23 -3.83
N TYR A 45 6.04 22.27 -4.27
CA TYR A 45 5.44 23.30 -5.14
C TYR A 45 5.02 22.76 -6.52
N ASP A 46 5.72 21.75 -7.03
CA ASP A 46 5.46 21.10 -8.32
C ASP A 46 4.69 19.79 -8.17
N SER A 47 4.23 19.47 -6.96
CA SER A 47 3.58 18.20 -6.64
C SER A 47 4.42 16.99 -7.07
N GLY A 48 5.75 17.10 -7.00
CA GLY A 48 6.73 16.11 -7.42
C GLY A 48 6.79 15.83 -8.93
N LYS A 49 6.10 16.62 -9.75
CA LYS A 49 6.03 16.37 -11.20
C LYS A 49 7.37 16.64 -11.89
N ILE A 50 8.07 17.71 -11.53
CA ILE A 50 9.36 18.06 -12.13
C ILE A 50 10.49 17.41 -11.32
N GLN A 51 10.61 17.72 -10.03
CA GLN A 51 11.77 17.35 -9.22
C GLN A 51 11.93 15.85 -8.98
N ILE A 52 10.81 15.11 -8.92
CA ILE A 52 10.82 13.66 -8.66
C ILE A 52 10.56 12.88 -9.94
N ALA A 53 9.49 13.22 -10.66
CA ALA A 53 9.11 12.49 -11.86
C ALA A 53 9.86 12.94 -13.13
N GLY A 54 10.57 14.07 -13.12
CA GLY A 54 11.33 14.55 -14.27
C GLY A 54 10.47 15.11 -15.41
N MET A 55 9.24 15.56 -15.13
CA MET A 55 8.36 16.13 -16.15
C MET A 55 8.99 17.42 -16.70
N ILE A 56 9.06 17.52 -18.02
CA ILE A 56 9.54 18.72 -18.71
C ILE A 56 8.46 19.82 -18.57
N PRO A 57 8.79 21.05 -18.14
CA PRO A 57 7.84 22.15 -18.06
C PRO A 57 7.19 22.47 -19.42
N PHE A 58 5.90 22.74 -19.41
CA PHE A 58 5.15 23.09 -20.62
C PHE A 58 5.06 24.60 -20.79
N GLU A 59 5.30 25.07 -22.01
CA GLU A 59 5.06 26.47 -22.38
C GLU A 59 3.60 26.66 -22.81
N GLY A 60 2.96 27.73 -22.37
CA GLY A 60 1.59 28.06 -22.75
C GLY A 60 1.07 29.35 -22.13
N THR A 61 -0.04 29.89 -22.67
CA THR A 61 -0.77 31.02 -22.07
C THR A 61 -2.26 30.66 -22.00
N PRO A 62 -2.86 30.52 -20.79
CA PRO A 62 -2.20 30.65 -19.48
C PRO A 62 -1.14 29.56 -19.22
N ASP A 63 -0.25 29.78 -18.25
CA ASP A 63 0.78 28.81 -17.84
C ASP A 63 0.12 27.49 -17.40
N PRO A 64 0.37 26.37 -18.10
CA PRO A 64 -0.23 25.07 -17.79
C PRO A 64 0.30 24.45 -16.49
N SER A 65 1.48 24.87 -16.01
CA SER A 65 2.16 24.28 -14.86
C SER A 65 1.32 24.37 -13.60
N GLY A 66 0.68 25.52 -13.36
CA GLY A 66 -0.19 25.73 -12.21
C GLY A 66 -1.35 24.73 -12.14
N LEU A 67 -1.98 24.43 -13.27
CA LEU A 67 -3.07 23.44 -13.34
C LEU A 67 -2.56 22.03 -13.07
N ILE A 68 -1.45 21.64 -13.70
CA ILE A 68 -0.86 20.31 -13.55
C ILE A 68 -0.44 20.05 -12.10
N PHE A 69 0.20 21.04 -11.46
CA PHE A 69 0.62 20.92 -10.07
C PHE A 69 -0.58 20.89 -9.13
N ALA A 70 -1.62 21.68 -9.38
CA ALA A 70 -2.86 21.63 -8.59
C ALA A 70 -3.55 20.26 -8.66
N LEU A 71 -3.61 19.64 -9.85
CA LEU A 71 -4.13 18.27 -10.01
C LEU A 71 -3.24 17.24 -9.30
N GLY A 72 -1.92 17.42 -9.35
CA GLY A 72 -0.97 16.63 -8.58
C GLY A 72 -1.19 16.73 -7.06
N ALA A 73 -1.40 17.94 -6.55
CA ALA A 73 -1.67 18.21 -5.15
C ALA A 73 -3.00 17.60 -4.72
N ASN A 74 -4.03 17.67 -5.56
CA ASN A 74 -5.30 16.99 -5.29
C ASN A 74 -5.12 15.47 -5.17
N ALA A 75 -4.27 14.85 -5.99
CA ALA A 75 -3.92 13.43 -5.82
C ALA A 75 -3.17 13.19 -4.50
N GLY A 76 -2.21 14.06 -4.14
CA GLY A 76 -1.51 14.01 -2.85
C GLY A 76 -2.45 14.12 -1.64
N ALA A 77 -3.53 14.89 -1.75
CA ALA A 77 -4.54 15.02 -0.70
C ALA A 77 -5.24 13.68 -0.42
N TRP A 78 -5.62 12.96 -1.47
CA TRP A 78 -6.17 11.61 -1.35
C TRP A 78 -5.15 10.62 -0.77
N GLU A 79 -3.89 10.74 -1.16
CA GLU A 79 -2.81 9.92 -0.59
C GLU A 79 -2.61 10.15 0.91
N LEU A 80 -2.77 11.38 1.41
CA LEU A 80 -2.74 11.70 2.85
C LEU A 80 -3.90 11.04 3.60
N ILE A 81 -5.11 10.99 3.02
CA ILE A 81 -6.25 10.29 3.62
C ILE A 81 -5.98 8.78 3.70
N ILE A 82 -5.44 8.19 2.62
CA ILE A 82 -5.06 6.77 2.62
C ILE A 82 -3.96 6.49 3.65
N LEU A 83 -2.98 7.37 3.78
CA LEU A 83 -1.94 7.26 4.81
C LEU A 83 -2.53 7.27 6.22
N ALA A 84 -3.50 8.16 6.49
CA ALA A 84 -4.19 8.20 7.77
C ALA A 84 -4.94 6.89 8.06
N ILE A 85 -5.61 6.32 7.05
CA ILE A 85 -6.26 5.00 7.16
C ILE A 85 -5.23 3.91 7.48
N TYR A 86 -4.08 3.90 6.81
CA TYR A 86 -3.01 2.95 7.10
C TYR A 86 -2.48 3.07 8.53
N GLY A 87 -2.31 4.30 9.03
CA GLY A 87 -1.96 4.55 10.43
C GLY A 87 -2.99 4.00 11.41
N ILE A 88 -4.28 4.20 11.12
CA ILE A 88 -5.39 3.66 11.92
C ILE A 88 -5.38 2.12 11.93
N VAL A 89 -5.12 1.48 10.77
CA VAL A 89 -4.99 0.02 10.67
C VAL A 89 -3.81 -0.49 11.50
N LEU A 90 -2.63 0.14 11.41
CA LEU A 90 -1.46 -0.23 12.21
C LEU A 90 -1.68 -0.09 13.71
N TRP A 91 -2.40 0.96 14.11
CA TRP A 91 -2.63 1.28 15.52
C TRP A 91 -3.73 0.41 16.15
N ARG A 92 -4.90 0.32 15.49
CA ARG A 92 -6.14 -0.12 16.14
C ARG A 92 -6.85 -1.31 15.47
N TYR A 93 -6.63 -1.54 14.18
CA TYR A 93 -7.37 -2.52 13.39
C TYR A 93 -6.45 -3.44 12.58
N ARG A 94 -5.43 -4.00 13.22
CA ARG A 94 -4.41 -4.81 12.53
C ARG A 94 -4.98 -6.03 11.81
N ASN A 95 -6.16 -6.53 12.21
CA ASN A 95 -6.81 -7.61 11.49
C ASN A 95 -7.28 -7.21 10.06
N LEU A 96 -7.27 -5.92 9.71
CA LEU A 96 -7.54 -5.40 8.36
C LEU A 96 -6.30 -5.36 7.45
N ILE A 97 -5.10 -5.72 7.93
CA ILE A 97 -3.89 -5.74 7.09
C ILE A 97 -4.06 -6.58 5.81
N PRO A 98 -4.69 -7.78 5.83
CA PRO A 98 -4.96 -8.54 4.60
C PRO A 98 -5.87 -7.77 3.63
N LEU A 99 -6.90 -7.07 4.12
CA LEU A 99 -7.75 -6.20 3.29
C LEU A 99 -6.91 -5.10 2.63
N VAL A 100 -6.02 -4.46 3.38
CA VAL A 100 -5.17 -3.39 2.86
C VAL A 100 -4.27 -3.90 1.74
N PHE A 101 -3.66 -5.08 1.88
CA PHE A 101 -2.90 -5.68 0.78
C PHE A 101 -3.77 -6.00 -0.45
N ALA A 102 -4.98 -6.52 -0.25
CA ALA A 102 -5.90 -6.77 -1.36
C ALA A 102 -6.28 -5.47 -2.11
N LEU A 103 -6.57 -4.39 -1.37
CA LEU A 103 -6.84 -3.08 -1.95
C LEU A 103 -5.62 -2.47 -2.64
N ALA A 104 -4.42 -2.69 -2.08
CA ALA A 104 -3.17 -2.25 -2.69
C ALA A 104 -2.92 -2.94 -4.04
N ILE A 105 -3.14 -4.26 -4.12
CA ILE A 105 -3.09 -5.01 -5.37
C ILE A 105 -4.12 -4.46 -6.37
N ALA A 106 -5.36 -4.24 -5.95
CA ALA A 106 -6.39 -3.67 -6.81
C ALA A 106 -5.98 -2.30 -7.37
N LYS A 107 -5.43 -1.42 -6.52
CA LYS A 107 -4.86 -0.13 -6.96
C LYS A 107 -3.72 -0.33 -7.96
N SER A 108 -2.78 -1.22 -7.68
CA SER A 108 -1.65 -1.51 -8.57
C SER A 108 -2.14 -1.98 -9.95
N LEU A 109 -3.18 -2.82 -10.02
CA LEU A 109 -3.80 -3.24 -11.28
C LEU A 109 -4.49 -2.08 -12.01
N LEU A 110 -5.18 -1.19 -11.29
CA LEU A 110 -5.75 0.02 -11.87
C LEU A 110 -4.68 0.97 -12.42
N ASP A 111 -3.54 1.11 -11.73
CA ASP A 111 -2.41 1.90 -12.20
C ASP A 111 -1.81 1.32 -13.50
N PHE A 112 -1.76 -0.01 -13.65
CA PHE A 112 -1.45 -0.65 -14.93
C PHE A 112 -2.50 -0.32 -15.99
N GLY A 113 -3.79 -0.41 -15.65
CA GLY A 113 -4.90 -0.03 -16.53
C GLY A 113 -4.77 1.41 -17.05
N ASN A 114 -4.41 2.36 -16.19
CA ASN A 114 -4.17 3.75 -16.57
C ASN A 114 -3.07 3.88 -17.63
N THR A 115 -2.00 3.08 -17.57
CA THR A 115 -0.95 3.12 -18.60
C THR A 115 -1.43 2.62 -19.95
N PHE A 116 -2.42 1.72 -20.00
CA PHE A 116 -3.01 1.25 -21.25
C PHE A 116 -4.10 2.19 -21.79
N LEU A 117 -4.95 2.71 -20.91
CA LEU A 117 -6.08 3.57 -21.28
C LEU A 117 -5.66 5.02 -21.54
N HIS A 118 -4.65 5.49 -20.81
CA HIS A 118 -4.16 6.86 -20.82
C HIS A 118 -2.62 6.86 -20.85
N PRO A 119 -2.00 6.34 -21.93
CA PRO A 119 -0.55 6.34 -22.06
C PRO A 119 -0.03 7.79 -22.12
N ILE A 120 1.04 8.05 -21.36
CA ILE A 120 1.76 9.32 -21.41
C ILE A 120 3.04 9.10 -22.22
N ASP A 121 3.27 9.95 -23.21
CA ASP A 121 4.46 9.87 -24.06
C ASP A 121 5.74 10.05 -23.22
N PRO A 122 6.75 9.16 -23.32
CA PRO A 122 8.04 9.34 -22.67
C PRO A 122 8.72 10.68 -22.99
N ALA A 123 8.42 11.32 -24.12
CA ALA A 123 8.94 12.63 -24.50
C ALA A 123 8.57 13.75 -23.51
N TYR A 124 7.61 13.53 -22.61
CA TYR A 124 7.25 14.47 -21.56
C TYR A 124 8.16 14.41 -20.32
N PHE A 125 9.17 13.52 -20.30
CA PHE A 125 10.03 13.33 -19.14
C PHE A 125 11.52 13.30 -19.50
N GLU A 126 12.36 13.89 -18.64
CA GLU A 126 13.82 13.84 -18.73
C GLU A 126 14.39 12.44 -18.40
N HIS A 127 13.70 11.71 -17.53
CA HIS A 127 14.04 10.35 -17.11
C HIS A 127 12.79 9.56 -16.79
N THR A 128 12.93 8.23 -16.66
CA THR A 128 11.80 7.39 -16.26
C THR A 128 11.39 7.73 -14.82
N PRO A 129 10.12 8.09 -14.56
CA PRO A 129 9.67 8.41 -13.21
C PRO A 129 9.91 7.24 -12.23
N PRO A 130 10.41 7.48 -11.01
CA PRO A 130 10.68 6.42 -10.03
C PRO A 130 9.47 5.53 -9.76
N ALA A 131 8.26 6.11 -9.72
CA ALA A 131 7.00 5.41 -9.53
C ALA A 131 6.70 4.36 -10.62
N LEU A 132 7.22 4.56 -11.84
CA LEU A 132 7.06 3.59 -12.93
C LEU A 132 8.03 2.42 -12.78
N ILE A 133 9.27 2.67 -12.33
CA ILE A 133 10.30 1.66 -12.09
C ILE A 133 9.85 0.69 -10.97
N VAL A 134 9.34 1.22 -9.86
CA VAL A 134 8.98 0.40 -8.69
C VAL A 134 7.64 -0.31 -8.82
N ARG A 135 6.85 -0.04 -9.87
CA ARG A 135 5.46 -0.51 -9.98
C ARG A 135 5.34 -2.02 -9.98
N LEU A 136 6.07 -2.71 -10.87
CA LEU A 136 6.00 -4.16 -10.98
C LEU A 136 6.60 -4.87 -9.74
N PRO A 137 7.78 -4.45 -9.22
CA PRO A 137 8.29 -4.96 -7.95
C PRO A 137 7.30 -4.78 -6.79
N ARG A 138 6.64 -3.62 -6.72
CA ARG A 138 5.63 -3.33 -5.70
C ARG A 138 4.43 -4.28 -5.79
N LEU A 139 3.86 -4.50 -6.98
CA LEU A 139 2.77 -5.45 -7.15
C LEU A 139 3.17 -6.87 -6.71
N GLY A 140 4.36 -7.33 -7.11
CA GLY A 140 4.88 -8.63 -6.68
C GLY A 140 5.03 -8.73 -5.16
N PHE A 141 5.52 -7.67 -4.53
CA PHE A 141 5.62 -7.57 -3.07
C PHE A 141 4.24 -7.61 -2.39
N GLU A 142 3.27 -6.84 -2.87
CA GLU A 142 1.90 -6.81 -2.33
C GLU A 142 1.21 -8.17 -2.42
N VAL A 143 1.36 -8.87 -3.56
CA VAL A 143 0.84 -10.25 -3.75
C VAL A 143 1.49 -11.22 -2.77
N LEU A 144 2.82 -11.17 -2.62
CA LEU A 144 3.54 -12.01 -1.67
C LEU A 144 3.08 -11.74 -0.22
N MET A 145 2.93 -10.47 0.15
CA MET A 145 2.50 -10.09 1.49
C MET A 145 1.06 -10.51 1.76
N LEU A 146 0.13 -10.35 0.81
CA LEU A 146 -1.24 -10.85 0.96
C LEU A 146 -1.25 -12.36 1.18
N PHE A 147 -0.48 -13.10 0.39
CA PHE A 147 -0.37 -14.55 0.51
C PHE A 147 0.14 -14.98 1.89
N LEU A 148 1.12 -14.26 2.45
CA LEU A 148 1.61 -14.49 3.81
C LEU A 148 0.60 -14.03 4.88
N ALA A 149 -0.17 -12.97 4.61
CA ALA A 149 -1.15 -12.42 5.54
C ALA A 149 -2.35 -13.36 5.74
N VAL A 150 -2.75 -14.09 4.71
CA VAL A 150 -3.87 -15.06 4.80
C VAL A 150 -3.45 -16.43 5.32
N ARG A 151 -2.15 -16.72 5.41
CA ARG A 151 -1.62 -17.95 5.97
C ARG A 151 -1.48 -17.83 7.49
N GLN A 152 -2.27 -18.62 8.22
CA GLN A 152 -2.13 -18.71 9.66
C GLN A 152 -0.85 -19.49 10.02
N PRO A 153 -0.04 -19.01 10.99
CA PRO A 153 1.01 -19.84 11.58
C PRO A 153 0.35 -21.08 12.21
N THR A 154 0.86 -22.28 11.91
CA THR A 154 0.44 -23.48 12.63
C THR A 154 0.85 -23.32 14.10
N LYS A 155 -0.12 -23.12 15.01
CA LYS A 155 0.14 -23.27 16.44
C LYS A 155 0.58 -24.72 16.69
N SER A 156 1.82 -24.94 17.13
CA SER A 156 2.21 -26.24 17.67
C SER A 156 1.24 -26.62 18.80
N PRO A 157 0.74 -27.86 18.86
CA PRO A 157 -0.13 -28.28 19.95
C PRO A 157 0.60 -28.06 21.27
N ALA A 158 -0.10 -27.49 22.26
CA ALA A 158 0.43 -27.35 23.61
C ALA A 158 0.87 -28.74 24.11
N PRO A 159 2.03 -28.86 24.78
CA PRO A 159 2.42 -30.12 25.40
C PRO A 159 1.28 -30.59 26.31
N ALA A 160 0.88 -31.86 26.15
CA ALA A 160 -0.20 -32.45 26.93
C ALA A 160 0.05 -32.19 28.41
N ALA A 161 -0.94 -31.62 29.10
CA ALA A 161 -0.88 -31.41 30.53
C ALA A 161 -0.60 -32.78 31.18
N VAL A 162 0.59 -32.92 31.77
CA VAL A 162 0.94 -34.08 32.58
C VAL A 162 -0.01 -34.05 33.77
N LEU A 163 -0.99 -34.95 33.78
CA LEU A 163 -1.87 -35.15 34.92
C LEU A 163 -1.00 -35.51 36.14
N PRO A 164 -1.24 -34.91 37.32
CA PRO A 164 -0.52 -35.28 38.52
C PRO A 164 -0.78 -36.75 38.83
N ASP A 165 0.30 -37.52 38.97
CA ASP A 165 0.30 -38.89 39.43
C ASP A 165 -0.22 -38.91 40.88
N HIS A 166 -1.47 -39.30 41.05
CA HIS A 166 -2.03 -39.60 42.37
C HIS A 166 -1.60 -41.02 42.75
N GLY A 167 -0.34 -41.13 43.18
CA GLY A 167 0.19 -42.35 43.79
C GLY A 167 -0.63 -42.74 45.02
N HIS A 168 -1.10 -43.99 45.01
CA HIS A 168 -1.75 -44.69 46.11
C HIS A 168 -0.74 -45.18 47.16
#